data_AF-A0A0V9UGX0-F1
#
_entry.id   AF-A0A0V9UGX0-F1
#
_cell.length_a   1.000
_cell.length_b   1.000
_cell.length_c   1.000
_cell.angle_alpha   90.00
_cell.angle_beta   90.00
_cell.angle_gamma   90.00
#
_symmetry.space_group_name_H-M   'P 1'
#
loop_
_entity.id
_entity.type
_entity.pdbx_description
1 polymer ?
#
loop_
_entity_poly.entity_id
_entity_poly.type
_entity_poly.pdbx_seq_one_letter_code
_entity_poly.pdbx_strand_id
1 'polypeptide(L)'
;MTVLSLVCLAVAALAPALALRPSLPVWPAASLSIAGLAGAALAATATTPVQGVALAATLILTATAAITGGGPAVLVAFRIARRQPDAGPEPTPPPGPLRGGRVIGVLERGAVTASILAGWPEGIAVIMAVKGLARYPELREPNASEQFIIGTSTSVLWAVAVCGVGQALIS
;
A
#
# COMPACT_ATOMS: atom_id res chain seq x y z
N MET A 1 19.35 -14.17 -9.95
CA MET A 1 18.64 -12.94 -9.56
C MET A 1 17.48 -13.20 -8.60
N THR A 2 16.90 -14.40 -8.59
CA THR A 2 15.82 -14.80 -7.66
C THR A 2 16.06 -14.49 -6.19
N VAL A 3 17.24 -14.82 -5.65
CA VAL A 3 17.57 -14.52 -4.23
C VAL A 3 17.55 -13.02 -3.96
N LEU A 4 18.12 -12.21 -4.85
CA LEU A 4 18.11 -10.76 -4.73
C LEU A 4 16.68 -10.21 -4.77
N SER A 5 15.86 -10.66 -5.72
CA SER A 5 14.44 -10.27 -5.82
C SER A 5 13.67 -10.58 -4.54
N LEU A 6 13.86 -11.77 -3.97
CA LEU A 6 13.22 -12.19 -2.72
C LEU A 6 13.71 -11.37 -1.52
N VAL A 7 15.01 -11.07 -1.43
CA VAL A 7 15.56 -10.23 -0.37
C VAL A 7 15.00 -8.82 -0.45
N CYS A 8 14.98 -8.22 -1.65
CA CYS A 8 14.41 -6.89 -1.87
C CYS A 8 12.91 -6.84 -1.53
N LEU A 9 12.15 -7.87 -1.92
CA LEU A 9 10.72 -7.98 -1.60
C LEU A 9 10.49 -8.19 -0.09
N ALA A 10 11.36 -8.94 0.58
CA ALA A 10 11.35 -9.09 2.04
C ALA A 10 11.64 -7.77 2.76
N VAL A 11 12.57 -6.95 2.25
CA VAL A 11 12.78 -5.58 2.75
C VAL A 11 11.51 -4.76 2.61
N ALA A 12 10.83 -4.82 1.46
CA ALA A 12 9.56 -4.12 1.25
C ALA A 12 8.45 -4.60 2.21
N ALA A 13 8.42 -5.89 2.54
CA ALA A 13 7.46 -6.48 3.47
C ALA A 13 7.69 -6.12 4.94
N LEU A 14 8.97 -6.02 5.35
CA LEU A 14 9.38 -5.85 6.75
C LEU A 14 9.61 -4.38 7.13
N ALA A 15 10.00 -3.51 6.20
CA ALA A 15 10.22 -2.09 6.44
C ALA A 15 9.05 -1.37 7.15
N PRO A 16 7.76 -1.69 6.88
CA PRO A 16 6.63 -1.10 7.58
C PRO A 16 6.60 -1.36 9.10
N ALA A 17 7.28 -2.42 9.59
CA ALA A 17 7.39 -2.68 11.03
C ALA A 17 8.13 -1.55 11.77
N LEU A 18 8.98 -0.78 11.08
CA LEU A 18 9.60 0.43 11.65
C LEU A 18 8.57 1.48 12.05
N ALA A 19 7.42 1.55 11.36
CA ALA A 19 6.34 2.47 11.68
C ALA A 19 5.51 2.03 12.91
N LEU A 20 5.79 0.86 13.49
CA LEU A 20 5.26 0.46 14.79
C LEU A 20 6.07 1.05 15.95
N ARG A 21 7.27 1.57 15.69
CA ARG A 21 8.12 2.20 16.71
C ARG A 21 7.71 3.67 16.86
N PRO A 22 7.13 4.08 18.02
CA PRO A 22 6.61 5.43 18.19
C PRO A 22 7.70 6.52 18.19
N SER A 23 8.96 6.13 18.44
CA SER A 23 10.12 7.03 18.45
C SER A 23 10.65 7.38 17.07
N LEU A 24 10.24 6.68 16.00
CA LEU A 24 10.76 6.90 14.66
C LEU A 24 9.76 7.67 13.78
N PRO A 25 10.23 8.61 12.94
CA PRO A 25 9.39 9.19 11.92
C PRO A 25 8.95 8.11 10.90
N VAL A 26 7.85 8.34 10.18
CA VAL A 26 7.32 7.36 9.19
C VAL A 26 8.11 7.31 7.88
N TRP A 27 8.97 8.29 7.62
CA TRP A 27 9.73 8.41 6.37
C TRP A 27 10.67 7.22 6.10
N PRO A 28 11.50 6.75 7.06
CA PRO A 28 12.39 5.61 6.81
C PRO A 28 11.63 4.33 6.45
N ALA A 29 10.47 4.09 7.07
CA ALA A 29 9.62 2.95 6.75
C ALA A 29 9.12 3.02 5.30
N ALA A 30 8.64 4.19 4.86
CA ALA A 30 8.19 4.40 3.49
C ALA A 30 9.35 4.32 2.48
N SER A 31 10.47 4.98 2.75
CA SER A 31 11.66 4.97 1.89
C SER A 31 12.23 3.56 1.71
N LEU A 32 12.37 2.78 2.78
CA LEU A 32 12.84 1.40 2.71
C LEU A 32 11.84 0.49 1.99
N SER A 33 10.53 0.71 2.18
CA SER A 33 9.52 -0.06 1.44
C SER A 33 9.63 0.19 -0.06
N ILE A 34 9.71 1.47 -0.46
CA ILE A 34 9.86 1.88 -1.87
C ILE A 34 11.16 1.34 -2.46
N ALA A 35 12.29 1.49 -1.75
CA ALA A 35 13.59 1.01 -2.21
C ALA A 35 13.62 -0.52 -2.36
N GLY A 36 13.03 -1.25 -1.41
CA GLY A 36 12.88 -2.71 -1.50
C GLY A 36 12.03 -3.12 -2.70
N LEU A 37 10.90 -2.44 -2.93
CA LEU A 37 10.03 -2.72 -4.07
C LEU A 37 10.73 -2.42 -5.41
N ALA A 38 11.41 -1.29 -5.51
CA ALA A 38 12.16 -0.91 -6.71
C ALA A 38 13.32 -1.89 -6.99
N GLY A 39 14.05 -2.31 -5.96
CA GLY A 39 15.09 -3.33 -6.08
C GLY A 39 14.53 -4.68 -6.55
N ALA A 40 13.37 -5.09 -6.03
CA ALA A 40 12.70 -6.31 -6.46
C ALA A 40 12.22 -6.21 -7.92
N ALA A 41 11.67 -5.06 -8.33
CA ALA A 41 11.24 -4.81 -9.70
C ALA A 41 12.43 -4.87 -10.69
N LEU A 42 13.55 -4.22 -10.36
CA LEU A 42 14.75 -4.28 -11.19
C LEU A 42 15.31 -5.70 -11.27
N ALA A 43 15.40 -6.41 -10.15
CA ALA A 43 15.90 -7.77 -10.12
C ALA A 43 14.97 -8.76 -10.86
N ALA A 44 13.66 -8.49 -10.89
CA ALA A 44 12.68 -9.28 -11.65
C ALA A 44 13.00 -9.30 -13.15
N THR A 45 13.47 -8.20 -13.74
CA THR A 45 13.81 -8.13 -15.18
C THR A 45 14.92 -9.11 -15.61
N ALA A 46 15.72 -9.59 -14.67
CA ALA A 46 16.81 -10.54 -14.90
C ALA A 46 16.58 -11.88 -14.17
N THR A 47 15.34 -12.14 -13.71
CA THR A 47 14.94 -13.35 -13.00
C THR A 47 14.10 -14.22 -13.93
N THR A 48 14.40 -15.52 -13.99
CA THR A 48 13.50 -16.50 -14.62
C THR A 48 12.32 -16.80 -13.71
N PRO A 49 11.17 -17.23 -14.26
CA PRO A 49 9.96 -17.46 -13.48
C PRO A 49 10.22 -18.34 -12.26
N VAL A 50 9.80 -17.88 -11.08
CA VAL A 50 10.08 -18.60 -9.83
C VAL A 50 9.20 -19.85 -9.70
N GLN A 51 9.80 -20.93 -9.19
CA GLN A 51 9.11 -22.23 -9.03
C GLN A 51 9.31 -22.80 -7.61
N GLY A 52 8.48 -23.77 -7.24
CA GLY A 52 8.59 -24.50 -5.97
C GLY A 52 8.52 -23.59 -4.74
N VAL A 53 9.49 -23.73 -3.84
CA VAL A 53 9.56 -22.95 -2.59
C VAL A 53 9.69 -21.45 -2.85
N ALA A 54 10.41 -21.05 -3.92
CA ALA A 54 10.58 -19.65 -4.27
C ALA A 54 9.26 -19.00 -4.72
N LEU A 55 8.38 -19.76 -5.39
CA LEU A 55 7.03 -19.30 -5.75
C LEU A 55 6.19 -19.01 -4.50
N ALA A 56 6.16 -19.94 -3.55
CA ALA A 56 5.45 -19.76 -2.28
C ALA A 56 5.99 -18.54 -1.51
N ALA A 57 7.32 -18.38 -1.46
CA ALA A 57 7.96 -17.23 -0.84
C ALA A 57 7.57 -15.91 -1.53
N THR A 58 7.59 -15.85 -2.87
CA THR A 58 7.16 -14.67 -3.62
C THR A 58 5.72 -14.30 -3.28
N LEU A 59 4.78 -15.25 -3.33
CA LEU A 59 3.37 -14.98 -3.03
C LEU A 59 3.16 -14.42 -1.61
N ILE A 60 3.80 -15.05 -0.61
CA ILE A 60 3.71 -14.61 0.80
C ILE A 60 4.31 -13.20 0.97
N LEU A 61 5.48 -12.97 0.39
CA LEU A 61 6.17 -11.68 0.48
C LEU A 61 5.41 -10.57 -0.25
N THR A 62 4.88 -10.85 -1.45
CA THR A 62 4.02 -9.94 -2.20
C THR A 62 2.78 -9.56 -1.38
N ALA A 63 2.06 -10.54 -0.83
CA ALA A 63 0.88 -10.26 -0.03
C ALA A 63 1.22 -9.45 1.23
N THR A 64 2.29 -9.81 1.93
CA THR A 64 2.74 -9.11 3.13
C THR A 64 3.12 -7.66 2.79
N ALA A 65 3.96 -7.43 1.78
CA ALA A 65 4.38 -6.09 1.36
C ALA A 65 3.21 -5.23 0.86
N ALA A 66 2.27 -5.80 0.12
CA ALA A 66 1.09 -5.09 -0.35
C ALA A 66 0.23 -4.63 0.84
N ILE A 67 0.01 -5.51 1.82
CA ILE A 67 -0.86 -5.23 2.98
C ILE A 67 -0.20 -4.25 3.96
N THR A 68 1.09 -4.38 4.25
CA THR A 68 1.77 -3.60 5.31
C THR A 68 2.35 -2.27 4.80
N GLY A 69 2.87 -2.22 3.58
CA GLY A 69 3.57 -1.05 3.04
C GLY A 69 2.68 0.16 2.72
N GLY A 70 1.39 -0.06 2.47
CA GLY A 70 0.46 1.01 2.13
C GLY A 70 0.23 2.03 3.27
N GLY A 71 0.38 1.61 4.53
CA GLY A 71 0.19 2.49 5.68
C GLY A 71 1.20 3.66 5.74
N PRO A 72 2.52 3.37 5.82
CA PRO A 72 3.56 4.39 5.76
C PRO A 72 3.48 5.26 4.50
N ALA A 73 3.18 4.67 3.34
CA ALA A 73 3.03 5.41 2.08
C ALA A 73 1.92 6.46 2.14
N VAL A 74 0.73 6.10 2.65
CA VAL A 74 -0.40 7.02 2.85
C VAL A 74 -0.04 8.15 3.82
N LEU A 75 0.63 7.84 4.93
CA LEU A 75 1.04 8.85 5.91
C LEU A 75 2.05 9.85 5.33
N VAL A 76 2.96 9.38 4.48
CA VAL A 76 3.89 10.25 3.75
C VAL A 76 3.16 11.10 2.72
N ALA A 77 2.24 10.54 1.94
CA ALA A 77 1.43 11.29 0.98
C ALA A 77 0.66 12.43 1.65
N PHE A 78 0.02 12.17 2.80
CA PHE A 78 -0.65 13.22 3.58
C PHE A 78 0.29 14.27 4.16
N ARG A 79 1.55 13.91 4.48
CA ARG A 79 2.55 14.89 4.90
C ARG A 79 2.99 15.78 3.73
N ILE A 80 3.06 15.24 2.53
CA ILE A 80 3.40 16.00 1.31
C ILE A 80 2.25 16.93 0.93
N ALA A 81 1.01 16.43 0.90
CA ALA A 81 -0.18 17.23 0.58
C ALA A 81 -0.34 18.43 1.51
N ARG A 82 -0.12 18.24 2.83
CA ARG A 82 -0.17 19.31 3.83
C ARG A 82 0.91 20.39 3.71
N ARG A 83 1.96 20.16 2.90
CA ARG A 83 3.02 21.16 2.67
C ARG A 83 2.72 22.09 1.50
N GLN A 84 1.61 21.91 0.79
CA GLN A 84 1.26 22.76 -0.33
C GLN A 84 0.72 24.12 0.15
N PRO A 85 1.14 25.24 -0.48
CA PRO A 85 0.77 26.60 -0.04
C PRO A 85 -0.74 26.88 -0.09
N ASP A 86 -1.50 26.13 -0.89
CA ASP A 86 -2.97 26.23 -0.99
C ASP A 86 -3.71 25.37 0.04
N ALA A 87 -2.99 24.66 0.93
CA ALA A 87 -3.62 23.93 2.03
C ALA A 87 -4.24 24.96 3.00
N GLY A 88 -5.57 25.06 2.99
CA GLY A 88 -6.32 25.94 3.88
C GLY A 88 -6.02 25.72 5.36
N PRO A 89 -6.56 26.57 6.26
CA PRO A 89 -6.25 26.54 7.68
C PRO A 89 -6.53 25.16 8.31
N GLU A 90 -5.73 24.83 9.32
CA GLU A 90 -5.65 23.51 9.95
C GLU A 90 -7.06 22.96 10.29
N PRO A 91 -7.50 21.83 9.70
CA PRO A 91 -8.73 21.19 10.14
C PRO A 91 -8.52 20.75 11.58
N THR A 92 -9.33 21.26 12.50
CA THR A 92 -9.40 20.76 13.87
C THR A 92 -9.61 19.24 13.80
N PRO A 93 -8.81 18.40 14.48
CA PRO A 93 -8.97 16.96 14.38
C PRO A 93 -10.39 16.63 14.83
N PRO A 94 -11.25 16.06 13.96
CA PRO A 94 -12.63 15.82 14.32
C PRO A 94 -12.69 14.87 15.54
N PRO A 95 -13.53 15.16 16.56
CA PRO A 95 -13.69 14.27 17.70
C PRO A 95 -14.51 13.02 17.30
N GLY A 96 -13.81 11.96 16.87
CA GLY A 96 -14.28 10.57 16.75
C GLY A 96 -15.34 10.29 15.67
N PRO A 97 -15.80 9.03 15.49
CA PRO A 97 -15.20 7.73 15.77
C PRO A 97 -14.63 7.12 14.48
N LEU A 98 -13.49 6.43 14.57
CA LEU A 98 -13.10 5.23 13.80
C LEU A 98 -11.56 5.12 13.85
N ARG A 99 -11.08 4.55 14.96
CA ARG A 99 -9.76 3.88 15.01
C ARG A 99 -9.62 2.78 13.94
N GLY A 100 -10.70 2.46 13.22
CA GLY A 100 -10.78 1.44 12.18
C GLY A 100 -10.20 1.82 10.82
N GLY A 101 -9.87 3.09 10.52
CA GLY A 101 -9.32 3.46 9.20
C GLY A 101 -8.08 2.65 8.79
N ARG A 102 -7.22 2.33 9.76
CA ARG A 102 -6.05 1.46 9.55
C ARG A 102 -6.44 0.01 9.24
N VAL A 103 -7.45 -0.52 9.93
CA VAL A 103 -7.98 -1.88 9.73
C VAL A 103 -8.67 -1.98 8.37
N ILE A 104 -9.52 -1.00 8.02
CA ILE A 104 -10.17 -0.92 6.71
C ILE A 104 -9.13 -0.89 5.59
N GLY A 105 -8.06 -0.10 5.76
CA GLY A 105 -6.96 -0.08 4.78
C GLY A 105 -6.25 -1.43 4.63
N VAL A 106 -6.07 -2.19 5.72
CA VAL A 106 -5.52 -3.56 5.67
C VAL A 106 -6.44 -4.50 4.90
N LEU A 107 -7.75 -4.46 5.18
CA LEU A 107 -8.75 -5.28 4.50
C LEU A 107 -8.84 -4.94 3.01
N GLU A 108 -8.85 -3.66 2.67
CA GLU A 108 -8.88 -3.18 1.28
C GLU A 108 -7.65 -3.68 0.51
N ARG A 109 -6.44 -3.49 1.05
CA ARG A 109 -5.22 -3.96 0.37
C ARG A 109 -5.18 -5.48 0.27
N GLY A 110 -5.68 -6.20 1.28
CA GLY A 110 -5.86 -7.65 1.21
C GLY A 110 -6.82 -8.06 0.08
N ALA A 111 -7.95 -7.37 -0.06
CA ALA A 111 -8.93 -7.63 -1.12
C ALA A 111 -8.39 -7.28 -2.51
N VAL A 112 -7.68 -6.15 -2.67
CA VAL A 112 -7.00 -5.78 -3.93
C VAL A 112 -5.94 -6.80 -4.30
N THR A 113 -5.12 -7.23 -3.32
CA THR A 113 -4.10 -8.26 -3.52
C THR A 113 -4.73 -9.57 -3.96
N ALA A 114 -5.78 -10.02 -3.27
CA ALA A 114 -6.49 -11.24 -3.61
C ALA A 114 -7.11 -11.18 -5.01
N SER A 115 -7.72 -10.06 -5.37
CA SER A 115 -8.28 -9.79 -6.70
C SER A 115 -7.23 -9.92 -7.81
N ILE A 116 -6.05 -9.32 -7.62
CA ILE A 116 -4.95 -9.40 -8.61
C ILE A 116 -4.35 -10.82 -8.68
N LEU A 117 -4.07 -11.44 -7.54
CA LEU A 117 -3.46 -12.77 -7.50
C LEU A 117 -4.41 -13.88 -7.96
N ALA A 118 -5.73 -13.69 -7.82
CA ALA A 118 -6.75 -14.59 -8.36
C ALA A 118 -7.01 -14.37 -9.86
N GLY A 119 -6.36 -13.40 -10.50
CA GLY A 119 -6.57 -13.08 -11.91
C GLY A 119 -7.91 -12.39 -12.21
N TRP A 120 -8.51 -11.73 -11.22
CA TRP A 120 -9.78 -11.01 -11.35
C TRP A 120 -9.61 -9.52 -11.03
N PRO A 121 -8.95 -8.72 -11.91
CA PRO A 121 -8.64 -7.32 -11.65
C PRO A 121 -9.89 -6.43 -11.55
N GLU A 122 -11.02 -6.83 -12.12
CA GLU A 122 -12.30 -6.12 -12.00
C GLU A 122 -12.78 -6.04 -10.54
N GLY A 123 -12.32 -6.95 -9.67
CA GLY A 123 -12.57 -6.91 -8.23
C GLY A 123 -12.10 -5.60 -7.58
N ILE A 124 -11.05 -4.96 -8.10
CA ILE A 124 -10.58 -3.64 -7.62
C ILE A 124 -11.67 -2.58 -7.80
N ALA A 125 -12.34 -2.55 -8.96
CA ALA A 125 -13.42 -1.59 -9.23
C ALA A 125 -14.59 -1.79 -8.26
N VAL A 126 -14.94 -3.05 -7.95
CA VAL A 126 -15.99 -3.38 -6.98
C VAL A 126 -15.61 -2.90 -5.58
N ILE A 127 -14.38 -3.18 -5.12
CA ILE A 127 -13.88 -2.75 -3.80
C ILE A 127 -13.95 -1.23 -3.68
N MET A 128 -13.49 -0.51 -4.71
CA MET A 128 -13.49 0.95 -4.75
C MET A 128 -14.92 1.53 -4.75
N ALA A 129 -15.84 0.93 -5.51
CA ALA A 129 -17.24 1.34 -5.53
C ALA A 129 -17.90 1.16 -4.15
N VAL A 130 -17.76 -0.02 -3.54
CA VAL A 130 -18.32 -0.30 -2.20
C VAL A 130 -17.77 0.67 -1.16
N LYS A 131 -16.46 0.93 -1.17
CA LYS A 131 -15.83 1.87 -0.23
C LYS A 131 -16.31 3.30 -0.43
N GLY A 132 -16.43 3.75 -1.68
CA GLY A 132 -16.93 5.08 -2.02
C GLY A 132 -18.37 5.29 -1.57
N LEU A 133 -19.24 4.31 -1.81
CA LEU A 133 -20.65 4.35 -1.37
C LEU A 133 -20.78 4.39 0.16
N ALA A 134 -20.01 3.57 0.87
CA ALA A 134 -20.05 3.51 2.34
C ALA A 134 -19.63 4.83 3.01
N ARG A 135 -18.79 5.64 2.35
CA ARG A 135 -18.25 6.91 2.87
C ARG A 135 -18.96 8.14 2.33
N TYR A 136 -19.87 7.99 1.36
CA TYR A 136 -20.53 9.11 0.68
C TYR A 136 -21.13 10.18 1.62
N PRO A 137 -21.78 9.86 2.76
CA PRO A 137 -22.29 10.88 3.68
C PRO A 137 -21.19 11.72 4.32
N GLU A 138 -20.03 11.13 4.61
CA GLU A 138 -18.89 11.74 5.31
C GLU A 138 -18.05 12.60 4.35
N LEU A 139 -18.06 12.30 3.05
CA LEU A 139 -17.36 13.07 2.02
C LEU A 139 -17.92 14.49 1.82
N ARG A 140 -19.05 14.82 2.45
CA ARG A 140 -19.67 16.16 2.41
C ARG A 140 -18.98 17.15 3.34
N GLU A 141 -18.15 16.67 4.27
CA GLU A 141 -17.36 17.54 5.13
C GLU A 141 -16.24 18.24 4.33
N PRO A 142 -15.93 19.51 4.64
CA PRO A 142 -14.82 20.23 4.01
C PRO A 142 -13.52 19.44 4.12
N ASN A 143 -12.77 19.31 3.02
CA ASN A 143 -11.49 18.60 2.91
C ASN A 143 -11.54 17.06 3.10
N ALA A 144 -12.68 16.46 3.49
CA ALA A 144 -12.79 15.02 3.67
C ALA A 144 -12.68 14.24 2.35
N SER A 145 -13.25 14.78 1.27
CA SER A 145 -13.17 14.20 -0.08
C SER A 145 -11.74 14.12 -0.60
N GLU A 146 -10.98 15.20 -0.48
CA GLU A 146 -9.59 15.23 -0.93
C GLU A 146 -8.72 14.24 -0.14
N GLN A 147 -8.86 14.22 1.19
CA GLN A 147 -8.14 13.27 2.04
C GLN A 147 -8.50 11.81 1.69
N PHE A 148 -9.79 11.54 1.43
CA PHE A 148 -10.24 10.21 1.02
C PHE A 148 -9.63 9.77 -0.31
N ILE A 149 -9.59 10.67 -1.31
CA ILE A 149 -8.99 10.40 -2.62
C ILE A 149 -7.49 10.15 -2.48
N ILE A 150 -6.75 11.04 -1.82
CA ILE A 150 -5.29 10.91 -1.64
C ILE A 150 -4.96 9.61 -0.87
N GLY A 151 -5.68 9.34 0.23
CA GLY A 151 -5.43 8.18 1.05
C GLY A 151 -5.73 6.87 0.31
N THR A 152 -6.88 6.78 -0.33
CA THR A 152 -7.30 5.54 -1.01
C THR A 152 -6.46 5.29 -2.27
N SER A 153 -6.24 6.31 -3.11
CA SER A 153 -5.42 6.18 -4.31
C SER A 153 -3.99 5.74 -3.98
N THR A 154 -3.35 6.35 -2.97
CA THR A 154 -2.00 5.97 -2.53
C THR A 154 -1.96 4.52 -2.02
N SER A 155 -2.96 4.11 -1.23
CA SER A 155 -3.06 2.75 -0.68
C SER A 155 -3.22 1.70 -1.78
N VAL A 156 -4.09 1.95 -2.76
CA VAL A 156 -4.37 1.03 -3.87
C VAL A 156 -3.20 0.98 -4.86
N LEU A 157 -2.63 2.14 -5.23
CA LEU A 157 -1.45 2.19 -6.11
C LEU A 157 -0.28 1.41 -5.52
N TRP A 158 -0.07 1.51 -4.20
CA TRP A 158 0.93 0.68 -3.52
C TRP A 158 0.66 -0.81 -3.68
N ALA A 159 -0.56 -1.27 -3.38
CA ALA A 159 -0.91 -2.68 -3.48
C ALA A 159 -0.78 -3.20 -4.92
N VAL A 160 -1.23 -2.42 -5.91
CA VAL A 160 -1.10 -2.74 -7.34
C VAL A 160 0.36 -2.84 -7.75
N ALA A 161 1.21 -1.88 -7.35
CA ALA A 161 2.63 -1.91 -7.68
C ALA A 161 3.33 -3.15 -7.10
N VAL A 162 3.06 -3.49 -5.84
CA VAL A 162 3.61 -4.69 -5.20
C VAL A 162 3.13 -5.98 -5.91
N CYS A 163 1.83 -6.06 -6.23
CA CYS A 163 1.29 -7.23 -6.92
C CYS A 163 1.84 -7.34 -8.35
N GLY A 164 2.05 -6.22 -9.06
CA GLY A 164 2.67 -6.20 -10.38
C GLY A 164 4.09 -6.76 -10.35
N VAL A 165 4.90 -6.38 -9.34
CA VAL A 165 6.24 -6.96 -9.13
C VAL A 165 6.17 -8.45 -8.78
N GLY A 166 5.21 -8.85 -7.93
CA GLY A 166 4.97 -10.26 -7.62
C GLY A 166 4.62 -11.08 -8.85
N GLN A 167 3.70 -10.60 -9.68
CA GLN A 167 3.32 -11.25 -10.95
C GLN A 167 4.51 -11.36 -11.89
N ALA A 168 5.30 -10.29 -12.06
CA ALA A 168 6.50 -10.29 -12.92
C ALA A 168 7.58 -11.30 -12.49
N LEU A 169 7.59 -11.73 -11.22
CA LEU A 169 8.50 -12.78 -10.74
C LEU A 169 7.97 -14.20 -11.02
N ILE A 170 6.66 -14.34 -11.16
CA ILE A 170 5.97 -15.64 -11.31
C ILE A 170 5.72 -15.97 -12.78
N SER A 171 5.51 -14.95 -13.62
CA SER A 171 5.36 -15.05 -15.08
C SER A 171 6.69 -15.21 -15.78
#